data_AF-A0A938MS44-F1
#
_entry.id   AF-A0A938MS44-F1
#
_cell.length_a   1.000
_cell.length_b   1.000
_cell.length_c   1.000
_cell.angle_alpha   90.00
_cell.angle_beta   90.00
_cell.angle_gamma   90.00
#
_symmetry.space_group_name_H-M   'P 1'
#
loop_
_entity.id
_entity.type
_entity.pdbx_description
1 polymer ?
#
loop_
_entity_poly.entity_id
_entity_poly.type
_entity_poly.pdbx_seq_one_letter_code
_entity_poly.pdbx_strand_id
1 'polypeptide(L)'
;MATVDFMAMPTDVVSTSHGIKQEDPPLKGPQMHRIRTVRLQQGASLRSVARQSGVDVRQLRLQEEESTDVRLSDLHKWQKALNVPLSELLSEPDSSLSRPVMERARMVRLMKTAAAIRDRTQAVSVKRMAEMLVSQLVEIMPELAEVSPWHEYGQRRSLQEYGRIVERPVSEDFFRSASHD
;
A
#
# COMPACT_ATOMS: atom_id res chain seq x y z
N MET A 1 72.78 -29.55 -11.69
CA MET A 1 72.30 -28.21 -11.28
C MET A 1 71.26 -27.82 -12.33
N ALA A 2 69.95 -27.98 -12.06
CA ALA A 2 69.07 -26.99 -11.40
C ALA A 2 69.01 -25.68 -12.21
N THR A 3 67.89 -25.07 -12.60
CA THR A 3 66.46 -25.19 -12.29
C THR A 3 65.72 -24.24 -13.25
N VAL A 4 64.52 -24.63 -13.68
CA VAL A 4 63.30 -23.86 -14.04
C VAL A 4 63.40 -22.36 -14.36
N ASP A 5 62.82 -21.96 -15.52
CA ASP A 5 62.25 -20.62 -15.73
C ASP A 5 61.01 -20.77 -16.64
N PHE A 6 59.86 -21.15 -16.07
CA PHE A 6 58.73 -20.29 -15.65
C PHE A 6 58.04 -19.53 -16.79
N MET A 7 57.16 -20.26 -17.47
CA MET A 7 56.13 -19.75 -18.38
C MET A 7 55.09 -18.98 -17.55
N ALA A 8 55.12 -17.64 -17.62
CA ALA A 8 54.15 -16.78 -16.93
C ALA A 8 52.81 -16.75 -17.69
N MET A 9 51.74 -17.01 -16.95
CA MET A 9 50.33 -17.00 -17.36
C MET A 9 49.87 -15.60 -17.81
N PRO A 10 48.81 -15.52 -18.63
CA PRO A 10 47.56 -15.12 -17.99
C PRO A 10 46.36 -15.86 -18.56
N THR A 11 45.49 -16.33 -17.68
CA THR A 11 44.04 -16.24 -17.90
C THR A 11 43.40 -16.51 -16.55
N ASP A 12 42.88 -15.44 -15.94
CA ASP A 12 42.03 -15.52 -14.78
C ASP A 12 40.87 -16.46 -15.11
N VAL A 13 40.89 -17.64 -14.49
CA VAL A 13 39.77 -18.57 -14.47
C VAL A 13 38.71 -17.90 -13.60
N VAL A 14 37.75 -17.24 -14.26
CA VAL A 14 36.51 -16.80 -13.63
C VAL A 14 35.79 -18.06 -13.15
N SER A 15 36.04 -18.44 -11.90
CA SER A 15 35.20 -19.35 -11.15
C SER A 15 33.87 -18.64 -10.89
N THR A 16 32.95 -18.74 -11.84
CA THR A 16 31.53 -18.51 -11.58
C THR A 16 31.05 -19.65 -10.69
N SER A 17 31.20 -19.45 -9.37
CA SER A 17 30.42 -20.16 -8.37
C SER A 17 28.95 -20.03 -8.76
N HIS A 18 28.38 -21.11 -9.30
CA HIS A 18 26.95 -21.28 -9.47
C HIS A 18 26.33 -21.15 -8.07
N GLY A 19 25.78 -19.98 -7.78
CA GLY A 19 24.98 -19.78 -6.59
C GLY A 19 23.88 -20.82 -6.62
N ILE A 20 23.92 -21.73 -5.65
CA ILE A 20 22.81 -22.62 -5.35
C ILE A 20 21.62 -21.68 -5.14
N LYS A 21 20.71 -21.65 -6.13
CA LYS A 21 19.44 -20.98 -5.97
C LYS A 21 18.78 -21.64 -4.78
N GLN A 22 18.71 -20.88 -3.70
CA GLN A 22 17.93 -21.20 -2.52
C GLN A 22 16.53 -21.50 -3.06
N GLU A 23 16.13 -22.77 -3.05
CA GLU A 23 14.79 -23.16 -3.44
C GLU A 23 13.83 -22.45 -2.48
N ASP A 24 13.14 -21.45 -3.00
CA ASP A 24 12.06 -20.79 -2.27
C ASP A 24 11.09 -21.88 -1.79
N PRO A 25 10.69 -21.88 -0.50
CA PRO A 25 9.72 -22.85 0.00
C PRO A 25 8.44 -22.79 -0.84
N PRO A 26 7.67 -23.89 -0.94
CA PRO A 26 6.50 -23.96 -1.81
C PRO A 26 5.59 -22.76 -1.55
N LEU A 27 5.37 -21.98 -2.62
CA LEU A 27 4.59 -20.74 -2.62
C LEU A 27 3.23 -21.02 -1.98
N LYS A 28 3.06 -20.64 -0.70
CA LYS A 28 1.74 -20.56 -0.09
C LYS A 28 0.92 -19.64 -0.98
N GLY A 29 -0.27 -20.08 -1.39
CA GLY A 29 -1.12 -19.31 -2.30
C GLY A 29 -1.35 -17.88 -1.79
N PRO A 30 -1.73 -16.94 -2.67
CA PRO A 30 -1.96 -15.56 -2.29
C PRO A 30 -2.91 -15.48 -1.08
N GLN A 31 -2.59 -14.61 -0.12
CA GLN A 31 -3.41 -14.41 1.08
C GLN A 31 -4.76 -13.80 0.68
N MET A 32 -5.82 -14.59 0.78
CA MET A 32 -7.18 -14.20 0.44
C MET A 32 -7.87 -13.47 1.59
N HIS A 33 -7.49 -13.80 2.82
CA HIS A 33 -8.14 -13.30 4.02
C HIS A 33 -7.21 -13.32 5.24
N ARG A 34 -7.65 -12.67 6.32
CA ARG A 34 -6.92 -12.55 7.59
C ARG A 34 -7.72 -13.00 8.81
N ILE A 35 -8.67 -13.92 8.61
CA ILE A 35 -9.56 -14.48 9.63
C ILE A 35 -8.80 -14.94 10.88
N ARG A 36 -7.68 -15.67 10.71
CA ARG A 36 -6.83 -16.13 11.82
C ARG A 36 -6.36 -14.98 12.69
N THR A 37 -5.80 -13.95 12.06
CA THR A 37 -5.26 -12.76 12.72
C THR A 37 -6.35 -12.05 13.50
N VAL A 38 -7.51 -11.82 12.88
CA VAL A 38 -8.65 -11.16 13.54
C VAL A 38 -9.19 -12.00 14.70
N ARG A 39 -9.33 -13.31 14.53
CA ARG A 39 -9.78 -14.21 15.61
C ARG A 39 -8.86 -14.12 16.83
N LEU A 40 -7.54 -14.11 16.61
CA LEU A 40 -6.56 -13.98 17.69
C LEU A 40 -6.64 -12.60 18.36
N GLN A 41 -6.82 -11.52 17.59
CA GLN A 41 -7.01 -10.17 18.14
C GLN A 41 -8.27 -10.05 19.01
N GLN A 42 -9.36 -10.72 18.62
CA GLN A 42 -10.60 -10.78 19.40
C GLN A 42 -10.52 -11.76 20.59
N GLY A 43 -9.39 -12.45 20.80
CA GLY A 43 -9.21 -13.42 21.89
C GLY A 43 -10.11 -14.66 21.78
N ALA A 44 -10.73 -14.90 20.61
CA ALA A 44 -11.68 -15.97 20.43
C ALA A 44 -10.98 -17.31 20.12
N SER A 45 -11.33 -18.37 20.86
CA SER A 45 -10.86 -19.73 20.51
C SER A 45 -11.68 -20.30 19.35
N LEU A 46 -11.09 -21.18 18.53
CA LEU A 46 -11.82 -21.90 17.47
C LEU A 46 -13.05 -22.65 18.00
N ARG A 47 -12.99 -23.16 19.24
CA ARG A 47 -14.13 -23.82 19.89
C ARG A 47 -15.26 -22.84 20.21
N SER A 48 -14.93 -21.61 20.64
CA SER A 48 -15.94 -20.58 20.88
C SER A 48 -16.60 -20.12 19.56
N VAL A 49 -15.81 -19.94 18.51
CA VAL A 49 -16.30 -19.59 17.17
C VAL A 49 -17.20 -20.70 16.63
N ALA A 50 -16.83 -21.97 16.78
CA ALA A 50 -17.68 -23.10 16.38
C ALA A 50 -19.03 -23.10 17.10
N ARG A 51 -19.05 -22.85 18.42
CA ARG A 51 -20.30 -22.75 19.18
C ARG A 51 -21.19 -21.59 18.72
N GLN A 52 -20.59 -20.45 18.36
CA GLN A 52 -21.34 -19.25 17.98
C GLN A 52 -21.78 -19.25 16.51
N SER A 53 -20.99 -19.86 15.62
CA SER A 53 -21.28 -19.96 14.19
C SER A 53 -22.09 -21.21 13.80
N GLY A 54 -22.10 -22.24 14.66
CA GLY A 54 -22.67 -23.56 14.35
C GLY A 54 -21.86 -24.37 13.34
N VAL A 55 -20.62 -23.97 13.05
CA VAL A 55 -19.74 -24.63 12.06
C VAL A 55 -18.80 -25.60 12.79
N ASP A 56 -18.50 -26.74 12.17
CA ASP A 56 -17.56 -27.71 12.74
C ASP A 56 -16.15 -27.13 12.87
N VAL A 57 -15.48 -27.44 14.00
CA VAL A 57 -14.12 -26.98 14.31
C VAL A 57 -13.13 -27.43 13.24
N ARG A 58 -13.33 -28.60 12.62
CA ARG A 58 -12.45 -29.06 11.52
C ARG A 58 -12.58 -28.16 10.30
N GLN A 59 -13.80 -27.77 9.94
CA GLN A 59 -14.04 -26.83 8.84
C GLN A 59 -13.48 -25.44 9.15
N LEU A 60 -13.64 -24.94 10.38
CA LEU A 60 -13.05 -23.66 10.77
C LEU A 60 -11.52 -23.66 10.69
N ARG A 61 -10.86 -24.79 10.99
CA ARG A 61 -9.40 -24.91 10.83
C ARG A 61 -8.96 -24.80 9.37
N LEU A 62 -9.70 -25.42 8.45
CA LEU A 62 -9.42 -25.30 7.02
C LEU A 62 -9.62 -23.86 6.52
N GLN A 63 -10.68 -23.20 6.98
CA GLN A 63 -10.97 -21.80 6.65
C GLN A 63 -10.03 -20.80 7.31
N GLU A 64 -9.27 -21.21 8.33
CA GLU A 64 -8.32 -20.35 9.01
C GLU A 64 -7.02 -20.17 8.22
N GLU A 65 -6.72 -21.10 7.31
CA GLU A 65 -5.58 -21.00 6.40
C GLU A 65 -5.78 -19.81 5.46
N GLU A 66 -4.89 -18.82 5.54
CA GLU A 66 -5.01 -17.51 4.86
C GLU A 66 -5.10 -17.58 3.33
N SER A 67 -4.64 -18.68 2.74
CA SER A 67 -4.69 -18.97 1.30
C SER A 67 -5.95 -19.74 0.88
N THR A 68 -6.79 -20.18 1.82
CA THR A 68 -7.99 -20.97 1.52
C THR A 68 -9.08 -20.08 0.93
N ASP A 69 -9.73 -20.56 -0.12
CA ASP A 69 -10.92 -19.89 -0.63
C ASP A 69 -12.11 -20.17 0.31
N VAL A 70 -12.61 -19.10 0.93
CA VAL A 70 -13.73 -19.15 1.87
C VAL A 70 -14.97 -18.56 1.19
N ARG A 71 -16.04 -19.35 1.14
CA ARG A 71 -17.33 -18.88 0.62
C ARG A 71 -17.81 -17.65 1.39
N LEU A 72 -18.40 -16.69 0.67
CA LEU A 72 -18.93 -15.46 1.29
C LEU A 72 -19.95 -15.75 2.41
N SER A 73 -20.77 -16.80 2.25
CA SER A 73 -21.70 -17.25 3.28
C SER A 73 -21.01 -17.70 4.57
N ASP A 74 -19.84 -18.33 4.47
CA ASP A 74 -19.03 -18.73 5.61
C ASP A 74 -18.29 -17.53 6.21
N LEU A 75 -17.83 -16.59 5.38
CA LEU A 75 -17.25 -15.32 5.83
C LEU A 75 -18.23 -14.52 6.71
N HIS A 76 -19.52 -14.50 6.36
CA HIS A 76 -20.57 -13.90 7.20
C HIS A 76 -20.79 -14.65 8.53
N LYS A 77 -20.56 -15.97 8.58
CA LYS A 77 -20.62 -16.72 9.85
C LYS A 77 -19.45 -16.33 10.75
N TRP A 78 -18.25 -16.17 10.18
CA TRP A 78 -17.08 -15.63 10.89
C TRP A 78 -17.34 -14.22 11.40
N GLN A 79 -17.91 -13.35 10.56
CA GLN A 79 -18.29 -11.99 10.92
C GLN A 79 -19.20 -11.96 12.16
N LYS A 80 -20.27 -12.75 12.15
CA LYS A 80 -21.22 -12.85 13.27
C LYS A 80 -20.59 -13.46 14.52
N ALA A 81 -19.72 -14.46 14.36
CA ALA A 81 -19.07 -15.13 15.48
C ALA A 81 -17.98 -14.28 16.14
N LEU A 82 -17.27 -13.46 15.37
CA LEU A 82 -16.23 -12.57 15.89
C LEU A 82 -16.75 -11.16 16.20
N ASN A 83 -17.98 -10.83 15.80
CA ASN A 83 -18.60 -9.53 15.95
C ASN A 83 -17.74 -8.38 15.38
N VAL A 84 -17.17 -8.61 14.20
CA VAL A 84 -16.33 -7.65 13.47
C VAL A 84 -16.98 -7.25 12.13
N PRO A 85 -16.63 -6.10 11.54
CA PRO A 85 -16.98 -5.79 10.16
C PRO A 85 -16.41 -6.82 9.17
N LEU A 86 -17.16 -7.13 8.11
CA LEU A 86 -16.73 -8.09 7.09
C LEU A 86 -15.40 -7.70 6.42
N SER A 87 -15.19 -6.38 6.23
CA SER A 87 -13.97 -5.81 5.66
C SER A 87 -12.72 -6.13 6.47
N GLU A 88 -12.84 -6.33 7.80
CA GLU A 88 -11.68 -6.67 8.64
C GLU A 88 -11.22 -8.10 8.42
N LEU A 89 -12.08 -9.00 7.94
CA LEU A 89 -11.73 -10.39 7.68
C LEU A 89 -10.98 -10.58 6.37
N LEU A 90 -11.09 -9.62 5.45
CA LEU A 90 -10.42 -9.65 4.14
C LEU A 90 -8.98 -9.15 4.26
N SER A 91 -8.09 -9.65 3.39
CA SER A 91 -6.77 -9.06 3.25
C SER A 91 -6.89 -7.69 2.60
N GLU A 92 -6.15 -6.73 3.14
CA GLU A 92 -6.00 -5.45 2.45
C GLU A 92 -5.18 -5.71 1.18
N PRO A 93 -5.59 -5.16 0.03
CA PRO A 93 -4.73 -5.25 -1.14
C PRO A 93 -3.38 -4.64 -0.79
N ASP A 94 -2.29 -5.31 -1.14
CA ASP A 94 -0.93 -4.80 -0.95
C ASP A 94 -0.91 -3.33 -1.38
N SER A 95 -0.68 -2.46 -0.40
CA SER A 95 -1.00 -1.03 -0.32
C SER A 95 -0.54 -0.11 -1.46
N SER A 96 -0.03 -0.63 -2.58
CA SER A 96 -0.01 0.10 -3.82
C SER A 96 -1.39 0.08 -4.46
N LEU A 97 -1.96 1.26 -4.72
CA LEU A 97 -3.00 1.43 -5.74
C LEU A 97 -2.71 0.50 -6.92
N SER A 98 -3.72 -0.13 -7.52
CA SER A 98 -3.48 -1.05 -8.64
C SER A 98 -2.56 -0.39 -9.68
N ARG A 99 -1.69 -1.17 -10.34
CA ARG A 99 -0.70 -0.63 -11.29
C ARG A 99 -1.27 0.44 -12.25
N PRO A 100 -2.47 0.27 -12.85
CA PRO A 100 -3.09 1.32 -13.68
C PRO A 100 -3.46 2.61 -12.92
N VAL A 101 -3.87 2.51 -11.65
CA VAL A 101 -4.17 3.68 -10.82
C VAL A 101 -2.89 4.41 -10.43
N MET A 102 -1.81 3.71 -10.11
CA MET A 102 -0.49 4.34 -9.85
C MET A 102 0.08 5.04 -11.08
N GLU A 103 -0.01 4.41 -12.24
CA GLU A 103 0.46 4.96 -13.51
C GLU A 103 -0.32 6.24 -13.84
N ARG A 104 -1.65 6.22 -13.74
CA ARG A 104 -2.49 7.42 -13.88
C ARG A 104 -2.14 8.50 -12.87
N ALA A 105 -1.96 8.16 -11.59
CA ALA A 105 -1.57 9.12 -10.56
C ALA A 105 -0.21 9.78 -10.84
N ARG A 106 0.75 9.02 -11.39
CA ARG A 106 2.05 9.56 -11.83
C ARG A 106 1.88 10.53 -13.00
N MET A 107 1.08 10.17 -14.00
CA MET A 107 0.79 11.02 -15.16
C MET A 107 0.09 12.33 -14.76
N VAL A 108 -0.88 12.26 -13.84
CA VAL A 108 -1.54 13.46 -13.28
C VAL A 108 -0.52 14.36 -12.60
N ARG A 109 0.40 13.82 -11.79
CA ARG A 109 1.45 14.63 -11.16
C ARG A 109 2.36 15.31 -12.19
N LEU A 110 2.74 14.61 -13.26
CA LEU A 110 3.54 15.19 -14.35
C LEU A 110 2.79 16.33 -15.05
N MET A 111 1.50 16.14 -15.37
CA MET A 111 0.66 17.18 -15.98
C MET A 111 0.57 18.42 -15.09
N LYS A 112 0.29 18.25 -13.78
CA LYS A 112 0.22 19.37 -12.83
C LYS A 112 1.53 20.17 -12.79
N THR A 113 2.67 19.47 -12.86
CA THR A 113 3.99 20.10 -12.89
C THR A 113 4.23 20.84 -14.21
N ALA A 114 3.94 20.22 -15.36
CA ALA A 114 4.10 20.84 -16.67
C ALA A 114 3.21 22.09 -16.81
N ALA A 115 1.94 21.99 -16.40
CA ALA A 115 1.00 23.10 -16.38
C ALA A 115 1.45 24.23 -15.44
N ALA A 116 1.99 23.90 -14.26
CA ALA A 116 2.54 24.90 -13.35
C ALA A 116 3.78 25.62 -13.92
N ILE A 117 4.65 24.92 -14.65
CA ILE A 117 5.81 25.54 -15.33
C ILE A 117 5.33 26.48 -16.43
N ARG A 118 4.38 26.03 -17.26
CA ARG A 118 3.79 26.83 -18.35
C ARG A 118 3.20 28.13 -17.84
N ASP A 119 2.50 28.08 -16.71
CA ASP A 119 1.78 29.22 -16.17
C ASP A 119 2.69 30.21 -15.42
N ARG A 120 3.78 29.73 -14.79
CA ARG A 120 4.66 30.55 -13.95
C ARG A 120 5.88 31.13 -14.68
N THR A 121 6.31 30.50 -15.78
CA THR A 121 7.54 30.91 -16.45
C THR A 121 7.37 32.22 -17.22
N GLN A 122 8.31 33.15 -17.06
CA GLN A 122 8.38 34.39 -17.85
C GLN A 122 9.23 34.23 -19.12
N ALA A 123 10.05 33.17 -19.19
CA ALA A 123 10.90 32.90 -20.34
C ALA A 123 10.09 32.21 -21.46
N VAL A 124 10.02 32.87 -22.63
CA VAL A 124 9.26 32.39 -23.80
C VAL A 124 9.70 31.00 -24.27
N SER A 125 11.01 30.72 -24.24
CA SER A 125 11.56 29.40 -24.60
C SER A 125 11.06 28.29 -23.67
N VAL A 126 11.06 28.54 -22.36
CA VAL A 126 10.56 27.60 -21.35
C VAL A 126 9.06 27.40 -21.46
N LYS A 127 8.31 28.47 -21.76
CA LYS A 127 6.86 28.39 -21.98
C LYS A 127 6.52 27.46 -23.14
N ARG A 128 7.19 27.63 -24.29
CA ARG A 128 7.00 26.76 -25.47
C ARG A 128 7.34 25.29 -25.18
N MET A 129 8.41 25.03 -24.43
CA MET A 129 8.75 23.66 -24.02
C MET A 129 7.69 23.05 -23.09
N ALA A 130 7.14 23.83 -22.16
CA ALA A 130 6.08 23.38 -21.27
C ALA A 130 4.76 23.13 -22.02
N GLU A 131 4.40 23.96 -23.00
CA GLU A 131 3.25 23.75 -23.89
C GLU A 131 3.40 22.45 -24.68
N MET A 132 4.59 22.19 -25.25
CA MET A 132 4.86 20.93 -25.95
C MET A 132 4.75 19.71 -25.02
N LEU A 133 5.28 19.79 -23.80
CA LEU A 133 5.14 18.71 -22.80
C LEU A 133 3.69 18.45 -22.43
N VAL A 134 2.87 19.49 -22.27
CA VAL A 134 1.42 19.34 -22.03
C VAL A 134 0.75 18.61 -23.19
N SER A 135 1.04 19.01 -24.43
CA SER A 135 0.49 18.35 -25.62
C SER A 135 0.86 16.86 -25.68
N GLN A 136 2.12 16.52 -25.42
CA GLN A 136 2.59 15.12 -25.40
C GLN A 136 1.90 14.29 -24.29
N LEU A 137 1.68 14.89 -23.12
CA LEU A 137 0.98 14.21 -22.03
C LEU A 137 -0.49 13.95 -22.36
N VAL A 138 -1.18 14.90 -22.99
CA VAL A 138 -2.58 14.73 -23.43
C VAL A 138 -2.70 13.68 -24.53
N GLU A 139 -1.73 13.60 -25.44
CA GLU A 139 -1.69 12.56 -26.48
C GLU A 139 -1.59 11.15 -25.89
N ILE A 140 -0.78 10.98 -24.84
CA ILE A 140 -0.64 9.70 -24.13
C ILE A 140 -1.89 9.40 -23.29
N MET A 141 -2.50 10.43 -22.69
CA MET A 141 -3.58 10.28 -21.72
C MET A 141 -4.57 11.47 -21.80
N PRO A 142 -5.65 11.36 -22.61
CA PRO A 142 -6.51 12.49 -22.96
C PRO A 142 -7.26 13.08 -21.76
N GLU A 143 -7.53 12.28 -20.72
CA GLU A 143 -8.16 12.77 -19.48
C GLU A 143 -7.30 13.80 -18.72
N LEU A 144 -6.02 13.97 -19.08
CA LEU A 144 -5.15 14.99 -18.50
C LEU A 144 -5.50 16.42 -18.95
N ALA A 145 -6.29 16.60 -20.01
CA ALA A 145 -6.64 17.93 -20.53
C ALA A 145 -7.39 18.79 -19.50
N GLU A 146 -8.13 18.16 -18.58
CA GLU A 146 -8.92 18.84 -17.54
C GLU A 146 -8.11 19.10 -16.24
N VAL A 147 -6.87 18.61 -16.16
CA VAL A 147 -6.07 18.67 -14.93
C VAL A 147 -5.52 20.08 -14.72
N SER A 148 -5.97 20.72 -13.64
CA SER A 148 -5.45 22.03 -13.22
C SER A 148 -4.02 21.95 -12.68
N PRO A 149 -3.19 22.99 -12.88
CA PRO A 149 -1.84 23.09 -12.32
C PRO A 149 -1.77 22.90 -10.80
N TRP A 150 -0.57 22.66 -10.27
CA TRP A 150 -0.36 22.78 -8.82
C TRP A 150 -0.74 24.18 -8.34
N HIS A 151 -1.60 24.25 -7.32
CA HIS A 151 -1.90 25.50 -6.62
C HIS A 151 -0.60 26.16 -6.13
N GLU A 152 -0.50 27.48 -6.27
CA GLU A 152 0.69 28.26 -5.89
C GLU A 152 0.98 28.25 -4.39
N TYR A 153 -0.05 27.97 -3.60
CA TYR A 153 0.02 27.86 -2.15
C TYR A 153 -0.80 26.63 -1.75
N GLY A 154 -0.21 25.73 -0.95
CA GLY A 154 -0.98 24.70 -0.25
C GLY A 154 -2.11 25.40 0.49
N GLN A 155 -3.35 24.94 0.29
CA GLN A 155 -4.59 25.52 0.83
C GLN A 155 -4.34 26.26 2.14
N ARG A 156 -4.31 27.60 2.09
CA ARG A 156 -4.47 28.37 3.31
C ARG A 156 -5.90 28.05 3.76
N ARG A 157 -6.03 27.36 4.89
CA ARG A 157 -7.28 27.31 5.66
C ARG A 157 -7.87 28.72 5.60
N SER A 158 -9.12 28.85 5.19
CA SER A 158 -9.75 30.17 5.27
C SER A 158 -9.65 30.64 6.73
N LEU A 159 -9.49 31.94 6.97
CA LEU A 159 -9.32 32.46 8.34
C LEU A 159 -10.53 32.12 9.25
N GLN A 160 -11.64 31.72 8.63
CA GLN A 160 -12.90 31.30 9.25
C GLN A 160 -13.03 29.77 9.43
N GLU A 161 -12.08 28.97 8.95
CA GLU A 161 -12.07 27.52 9.13
C GLU A 161 -11.42 27.15 10.47
N TYR A 162 -12.23 27.12 11.51
CA TYR A 162 -11.83 26.55 12.79
C TYR A 162 -11.49 25.06 12.60
N GLY A 163 -10.26 24.66 12.93
CA GLY A 163 -9.86 23.25 12.81
C GLY A 163 -10.60 22.35 13.82
N ARG A 164 -10.53 21.02 13.61
CA ARG A 164 -11.16 19.99 14.47
C ARG A 164 -10.91 20.12 15.98
N ILE A 165 -9.86 20.85 16.39
CA ILE A 165 -9.52 21.16 17.78
C ILE A 165 -10.57 22.08 18.42
N VAL A 166 -11.15 23.00 17.64
CA VAL A 166 -12.22 23.90 18.10
C VAL A 166 -13.57 23.18 18.14
N GLU A 167 -13.79 22.21 17.26
CA GLU A 167 -15.01 21.38 17.29
C GLU A 167 -15.05 20.43 18.50
N ARG A 168 -13.90 20.16 19.13
CA ARG A 168 -13.79 19.30 20.31
C ARG A 168 -12.92 19.96 21.39
N PRO A 169 -13.40 21.03 22.03
CA PRO A 169 -12.70 21.59 23.17
C PRO A 169 -12.69 20.55 24.29
N VAL A 170 -11.50 20.16 24.75
CA VAL A 170 -11.35 19.38 25.97
C VAL A 170 -11.49 20.36 27.14
N SER A 171 -12.47 20.14 28.02
CA SER A 171 -12.63 20.99 29.21
C SER A 171 -11.37 20.92 30.07
N GLU A 172 -10.92 22.07 30.60
CA GLU A 172 -9.84 22.12 31.57
C GLU A 172 -10.12 21.30 32.84
N ASP A 173 -11.39 21.01 33.13
CA ASP A 173 -11.81 20.18 34.25
C ASP A 173 -11.26 18.74 34.14
N PHE A 174 -11.10 18.23 32.91
CA PHE A 174 -10.50 16.90 32.66
C PHE A 174 -9.05 16.82 33.14
N PHE A 175 -8.30 17.93 33.07
CA PHE A 175 -6.92 17.98 33.53
C PHE A 175 -6.81 18.19 35.04
N ARG A 176 -7.81 18.83 35.67
CA ARG A 176 -7.82 19.05 37.13
C ARG A 176 -8.12 17.77 37.90
N SER A 177 -8.98 16.89 37.39
CA SER A 177 -9.30 15.60 38.03
C SER A 177 -8.14 14.59 38.01
N ALA A 178 -7.14 14.77 37.15
CA ALA A 178 -5.96 13.89 37.05
C ALA A 178 -4.83 14.24 38.03
N SER A 179 -5.01 15.30 38.84
CA SER A 179 -4.01 15.76 39.83
C SER A 179 -4.39 15.47 41.29
N HIS A 180 -5.46 14.69 41.50
CA HIS A 180 -5.84 14.13 42.79
C HIS A 180 -5.96 12.60 42.67
N ASP A 181 -4.81 11.94 42.63
CA ASP A 181 -4.60 10.57 43.13
C ASP A 181 -3.15 10.47 43.64
#